data_AF-A0A812KPU7-F1
#
_entry.id   AF-A0A812KPU7-F1
#
_cell.length_a   1.000
_cell.length_b   1.000
_cell.length_c   1.000
_cell.angle_alpha   90.00
_cell.angle_beta   90.00
_cell.angle_gamma   90.00
#
_symmetry.space_group_name_H-M   'P 1'
#
loop_
_entity.id
_entity.type
_entity.pdbx_description
1 polymer ?
#
loop_
_entity_poly.entity_id
_entity_poly.type
_entity_poly.pdbx_seq_one_letter_code
_entity_poly.pdbx_strand_id
1 'polypeptide(L)'
;MKCFIGAFCFYPRIAATMLLNYLGCRWLLSTTNLEDLFLNSLALEFMVILPELLYNSFATTRGRKLTEATMLTAGDPAAMPKGTSLVISLIWVAVAVVWVYLYMVYLQSVLPGYNWDVRPVCRAHPEIFEETEI
;
A
#
# COMPACT_ATOMS: atom_id res chain seq x y z
N MET A 1 -3.33 29.52 -10.29
CA MET A 1 -2.93 29.34 -8.87
C MET A 1 -3.57 28.12 -8.22
N LYS A 2 -4.89 27.88 -8.35
CA LYS A 2 -5.58 26.71 -7.75
C LYS A 2 -4.96 25.34 -8.12
N CYS A 3 -4.56 25.14 -9.38
CA CYS A 3 -3.88 23.90 -9.81
C CYS A 3 -2.51 23.69 -9.18
N PHE A 4 -1.79 24.76 -8.83
CA PHE A 4 -0.45 24.66 -8.24
C PHE A 4 -0.53 24.20 -6.78
N ILE A 5 -1.51 24.72 -6.03
CA ILE A 5 -1.83 24.30 -4.67
C ILE A 5 -2.31 22.85 -4.66
N GLY A 6 -3.20 22.50 -5.60
CA GLY A 6 -3.63 21.12 -5.80
C GLY A 6 -2.44 20.18 -6.04
N ALA A 7 -1.62 20.45 -7.05
CA ALA A 7 -0.46 19.63 -7.37
C ALA A 7 0.50 19.48 -6.18
N PHE A 8 0.81 20.58 -5.48
CA PHE A 8 1.71 20.56 -4.34
C PHE A 8 1.17 19.79 -3.13
N CYS A 9 -0.15 19.76 -2.93
CA CYS A 9 -0.78 18.98 -1.86
C CYS A 9 -1.04 17.51 -2.24
N PHE A 10 -1.36 17.23 -3.51
CA PHE A 10 -1.64 15.87 -3.98
C PHE A 10 -0.37 15.04 -4.21
N TYR A 11 0.69 15.65 -4.75
CA TYR A 11 1.94 14.96 -5.04
C TYR A 11 2.56 14.25 -3.83
N PRO A 12 2.74 14.88 -2.64
CA PRO A 12 3.31 14.19 -1.49
C PRO A 12 2.42 13.04 -1.00
N ARG A 13 1.10 13.14 -1.14
CA ARG A 13 0.17 12.06 -0.79
C ARG A 13 0.32 10.87 -1.74
N ILE A 14 0.44 11.12 -3.04
CA ILE A 14 0.69 10.07 -4.04
C ILE A 14 2.07 9.44 -3.82
N ALA A 15 3.10 10.25 -3.56
CA ALA A 15 4.44 9.76 -3.27
C ALA A 15 4.48 8.87 -2.02
N ALA A 16 3.80 9.28 -0.93
CA ALA A 16 3.71 8.49 0.29
C ALA A 16 2.99 7.15 0.06
N THR A 17 1.86 7.16 -0.65
CA THR A 17 1.12 5.91 -0.96
C THR A 17 1.91 4.98 -1.87
N MET A 18 2.62 5.50 -2.88
CA MET A 18 3.49 4.69 -3.74
C MET A 18 4.68 4.10 -2.97
N LEU A 19 5.31 4.88 -2.11
CA LEU A 19 6.41 4.42 -1.26
C LEU A 19 5.94 3.33 -0.29
N LEU A 20 4.77 3.53 0.34
CA LEU A 20 4.20 2.59 1.29
C LEU A 20 3.76 1.29 0.61
N ASN A 21 3.23 1.36 -0.61
CA ASN A 21 2.95 0.17 -1.44
C ASN A 21 4.25 -0.60 -1.78
N TYR A 22 5.30 0.10 -2.21
CA TYR A 22 6.59 -0.52 -2.52
C TYR A 22 7.24 -1.19 -1.29
N LEU A 23 7.28 -0.49 -0.16
CA LEU A 23 7.82 -1.02 1.09
C LEU A 23 6.97 -2.18 1.62
N GLY A 24 5.63 -2.07 1.52
CA GLY A 24 4.70 -3.12 1.92
C GLY A 24 4.91 -4.42 1.15
N CYS A 25 5.02 -4.35 -0.19
CA CYS A 25 5.34 -5.53 -1.01
C CYS A 25 6.66 -6.17 -0.57
N ARG A 26 7.72 -5.36 -0.36
CA ARG A 26 9.03 -5.86 0.07
C ARG A 26 8.99 -6.53 1.44
N TRP A 27 8.29 -5.93 2.39
CA TRP A 27 8.18 -6.43 3.76
C TRP A 27 7.35 -7.72 3.84
N LEU A 28 6.20 -7.77 3.15
CA LEU A 28 5.34 -8.95 3.13
C LEU A 28 6.05 -10.15 2.49
N LEU A 29 6.84 -9.93 1.43
CA LEU A 29 7.61 -11.00 0.77
C LEU A 29 8.78 -11.52 1.61
N SER A 30 9.30 -10.73 2.54
CA SER A 30 10.37 -11.16 3.45
C SER A 30 9.87 -12.07 4.57
N THR A 31 8.54 -12.18 4.73
CA THR A 31 7.94 -12.91 5.85
C THR A 31 7.74 -14.37 5.48
N THR A 32 8.29 -15.29 6.28
CA THR A 32 8.22 -16.74 6.03
C THR A 32 7.00 -17.41 6.67
N ASN A 33 6.49 -16.85 7.77
CA ASN A 33 5.34 -17.37 8.50
C ASN A 33 4.05 -16.65 8.09
N LEU A 34 2.96 -17.43 8.01
CA LEU A 34 1.64 -16.89 7.68
C LEU A 34 1.09 -15.97 8.78
N GLU A 35 1.37 -16.26 10.05
CA GLU A 35 0.96 -15.41 11.18
C GLU A 35 1.58 -14.00 11.09
N ASP A 36 2.90 -13.95 10.91
CA ASP A 36 3.64 -12.70 10.75
C ASP A 36 3.16 -11.92 9.51
N LEU A 37 2.75 -12.62 8.44
CA LEU A 37 2.22 -12.00 7.23
C LEU A 37 0.88 -11.31 7.50
N PHE A 38 -0.01 -11.93 8.28
CA PHE A 38 -1.26 -11.29 8.70
C PHE A 38 -1.01 -10.09 9.61
N LEU A 39 -0.10 -10.19 10.59
CA LEU A 39 0.24 -9.07 11.48
C LEU A 39 0.85 -7.89 10.70
N ASN A 40 1.76 -8.16 9.76
CA ASN A 40 2.39 -7.13 8.93
C ASN A 40 1.37 -6.44 8.00
N SER A 41 0.42 -7.19 7.44
CA SER A 41 -0.63 -6.60 6.60
C SER A 41 -1.59 -5.72 7.40
N LEU A 42 -2.02 -6.14 8.60
CA LEU A 42 -2.83 -5.33 9.51
C LEU A 42 -2.11 -4.05 9.97
N ALA A 43 -0.81 -4.14 10.28
CA ALA A 43 -0.02 -2.99 10.66
C ALA A 43 0.07 -1.95 9.53
N LEU A 44 0.18 -2.42 8.28
CA LEU A 44 0.21 -1.57 7.11
C LEU A 44 -1.15 -0.89 6.84
N GLU A 45 -2.25 -1.63 7.01
CA GLU A 45 -3.61 -1.07 6.96
C GLU A 45 -3.81 0.03 8.02
N PHE A 46 -3.36 -0.21 9.25
CA PHE A 46 -3.38 0.79 10.30
C PHE A 46 -2.57 2.04 9.92
N MET A 47 -1.40 1.87 9.32
CA MET A 47 -0.55 2.99 8.88
C MET A 47 -1.24 3.84 7.78
N VAL A 48 -2.03 3.22 6.91
CA VAL A 48 -2.81 3.92 5.86
C VAL A 48 -3.98 4.72 6.45
N ILE A 49 -4.62 4.21 7.50
CA ILE A 49 -5.78 4.86 8.14
C ILE A 49 -5.36 5.95 9.13
N LEU A 50 -4.15 5.86 9.69
CA LEU A 50 -3.63 6.77 10.72
C LEU A 50 -3.74 8.28 10.38
N PRO A 51 -3.43 8.76 9.16
CA PRO A 51 -3.57 10.18 8.82
C PRO A 51 -5.02 10.69 8.92
N GLU A 52 -5.99 9.85 8.57
CA GLU A 52 -7.41 10.19 8.68
C GLU A 52 -7.86 10.24 10.14
N LEU A 53 -7.40 9.29 10.96
CA LEU A 53 -7.65 9.29 12.40
C LEU A 53 -7.05 10.52 13.08
N LEU A 54 -5.81 10.87 12.75
CA LEU A 54 -5.16 12.08 13.24
C LEU A 54 -5.89 13.33 12.79
N TYR A 55 -6.32 13.41 11.52
CA TYR A 55 -7.12 14.55 11.06
C TYR A 55 -8.42 14.65 11.85
N ASN A 56 -9.13 13.54 12.06
CA ASN A 56 -10.41 13.55 12.77
C ASN A 56 -10.28 13.86 14.27
N SER A 57 -9.16 13.52 14.91
CA SER A 57 -8.92 13.78 16.33
C SER A 57 -8.34 15.17 16.62
N PHE A 58 -7.41 15.64 15.78
CA PHE A 58 -6.72 16.91 16.00
C PHE A 58 -7.37 18.10 15.28
N ALA A 59 -8.18 17.89 14.24
CA ALA A 59 -8.82 19.01 13.55
C ALA A 59 -9.92 19.64 14.41
N THR A 60 -9.75 20.93 14.72
CA THR A 60 -10.77 21.72 15.41
C THR A 60 -12.04 21.86 14.56
N THR A 61 -13.20 21.95 15.20
CA THR A 61 -14.51 22.10 14.54
C THR A 61 -14.56 23.30 13.58
N ARG A 62 -13.78 24.36 13.87
CA ARG A 62 -13.65 25.54 13.02
C ARG A 62 -12.84 25.26 11.74
N GLY A 63 -11.77 24.46 11.84
CA GLY A 63 -10.97 24.03 10.70
C GLY A 63 -11.78 23.15 9.73
N ARG A 64 -12.57 22.20 10.26
CA ARG A 64 -13.43 21.32 9.45
C ARG A 64 -14.43 22.11 8.61
N LYS A 65 -15.16 23.05 9.23
CA LYS A 65 -16.11 23.93 8.52
C LYS A 65 -15.46 24.79 7.44
N LEU A 66 -14.24 25.28 7.67
CA LEU A 66 -13.49 26.03 6.67
C LEU A 66 -13.08 25.14 5.49
N THR A 67 -12.74 23.88 5.76
CA THR A 67 -12.38 22.89 4.73
C THR A 67 -13.61 22.50 3.90
N GLU A 68 -14.77 22.30 4.54
CA GLU A 68 -16.05 22.09 3.86
C GLU A 68 -16.44 23.28 2.98
N ALA A 69 -16.18 24.51 3.43
CA ALA A 69 -16.43 25.72 2.65
C ALA A 69 -15.51 25.87 1.43
N THR A 70 -14.36 25.19 1.39
CA THR A 70 -13.43 25.28 0.23
C THR A 70 -13.88 24.53 -1.02
N MET A 71 -15.09 23.93 -1.06
CA MET A 71 -15.69 23.28 -2.24
C MET A 71 -14.77 22.29 -2.98
N LEU A 72 -13.79 21.71 -2.30
CA LEU A 72 -13.18 20.43 -2.70
C LEU A 72 -14.14 19.31 -2.31
N THR A 73 -15.41 19.45 -2.71
CA THR A 73 -16.43 18.44 -2.46
C THR A 73 -16.01 17.21 -3.25
N ALA A 74 -15.60 16.16 -2.53
CA ALA A 74 -15.56 14.81 -3.07
C ALA A 74 -16.92 14.58 -3.74
N GLY A 75 -16.92 14.27 -5.04
CA GLY A 75 -18.12 14.29 -5.87
C GLY A 75 -19.32 13.62 -5.19
N ASP A 76 -20.49 14.23 -5.34
CA ASP A 76 -21.72 13.83 -4.69
C ASP A 76 -21.94 12.30 -4.82
N PRO A 77 -21.87 11.52 -3.73
CA PRO A 77 -21.96 10.06 -3.82
C PRO A 77 -23.31 9.60 -4.37
N ALA A 78 -24.31 10.48 -4.37
CA ALA A 78 -25.62 10.26 -4.98
C ALA A 78 -25.60 10.18 -6.52
N ALA A 79 -24.52 10.60 -7.18
CA ALA A 79 -24.40 10.59 -8.64
C ALA A 79 -23.78 9.30 -9.22
N MET A 80 -23.32 8.36 -8.39
CA MET A 80 -22.73 7.11 -8.90
C MET A 80 -23.82 6.07 -9.24
N PRO A 81 -23.80 5.49 -10.46
CA PRO A 81 -24.64 4.35 -10.79
C PRO A 81 -24.36 3.17 -9.84
N LYS A 82 -25.42 2.58 -9.29
CA LYS A 82 -25.32 1.49 -8.28
C LYS A 82 -24.52 0.26 -8.74
N GLY A 83 -24.34 0.06 -10.06
CA GLY A 83 -23.57 -1.05 -10.63
C GLY A 83 -22.10 -0.75 -10.97
N THR A 84 -21.73 0.52 -11.22
CA THR A 84 -20.37 0.86 -11.66
C THR A 84 -19.33 0.74 -10.54
N SER A 85 -19.74 0.94 -9.29
CA SER A 85 -18.82 0.85 -8.14
C SER A 85 -18.20 -0.56 -8.01
N LEU A 86 -19.01 -1.62 -8.17
CA LEU A 86 -18.52 -2.99 -8.07
C LEU A 86 -17.55 -3.36 -9.20
N VAL A 87 -17.84 -2.95 -10.43
CA VAL A 87 -16.95 -3.18 -11.58
C VAL A 87 -15.62 -2.47 -11.38
N ILE A 88 -15.64 -1.22 -10.89
CA ILE A 88 -14.43 -0.45 -10.59
C ILE A 88 -13.61 -1.16 -9.50
N SER A 89 -14.25 -1.62 -8.42
CA SER A 89 -13.56 -2.38 -7.36
C SER A 89 -12.93 -3.66 -7.88
N LEU A 90 -13.62 -4.42 -8.73
CA LEU A 90 -13.07 -5.64 -9.36
C LEU A 90 -11.87 -5.33 -10.26
N ILE A 91 -11.92 -4.24 -11.04
CA ILE A 91 -10.80 -3.79 -11.86
C ILE A 91 -9.60 -3.47 -10.97
N TRP A 92 -9.80 -2.75 -9.86
CA TRP A 92 -8.71 -2.45 -8.93
C TRP A 92 -8.10 -3.69 -8.29
N VAL A 93 -8.91 -4.70 -7.95
CA VAL A 93 -8.40 -6.00 -7.47
C VAL A 93 -7.54 -6.67 -8.54
N ALA A 94 -8.00 -6.71 -9.79
CA ALA A 94 -7.22 -7.29 -10.88
C ALA A 94 -5.90 -6.53 -11.10
N VAL A 95 -5.94 -5.19 -11.07
CA VAL A 95 -4.73 -4.35 -11.17
C VAL A 95 -3.78 -4.62 -10.02
N ALA A 96 -4.27 -4.80 -8.79
CA ALA A 96 -3.44 -5.13 -7.63
C ALA A 96 -2.75 -6.49 -7.78
N VAL A 97 -3.48 -7.52 -8.24
CA VAL A 97 -2.91 -8.85 -8.50
C VAL A 97 -1.83 -8.79 -9.58
N VAL A 98 -2.12 -8.10 -10.70
CA VAL A 98 -1.15 -7.91 -11.79
C VAL A 98 0.08 -7.15 -11.30
N TRP A 99 -0.11 -6.12 -10.47
CA TRP A 99 0.99 -5.35 -9.89
C TRP A 99 1.90 -6.20 -9.01
N VAL A 100 1.32 -7.00 -8.10
CA VAL A 100 2.10 -7.91 -7.23
C VAL A 100 2.85 -8.94 -8.07
N TYR A 101 2.21 -9.51 -9.10
CA TYR A 101 2.88 -10.44 -10.00
C TYR A 101 4.06 -9.80 -10.74
N LEU A 102 3.86 -8.59 -11.31
CA LEU A 102 4.93 -7.83 -11.95
C LEU A 102 6.06 -7.50 -10.96
N TYR A 103 5.72 -7.19 -9.72
CA TYR A 103 6.70 -6.91 -8.68
C TYR A 103 7.57 -8.14 -8.38
N MET A 104 6.96 -9.31 -8.16
CA MET A 104 7.67 -10.56 -7.89
C MET A 104 8.58 -10.98 -9.04
N VAL A 105 8.15 -10.79 -10.29
CA VAL A 105 8.92 -11.24 -11.46
C VAL A 105 10.02 -10.25 -11.87
N TYR A 106 9.75 -8.94 -11.85
CA TYR A 106 10.66 -7.94 -12.43
C TYR A 106 11.36 -7.05 -11.42
N LEU A 107 10.74 -6.76 -10.27
CA LEU A 107 11.22 -5.77 -9.29
C LEU A 107 11.80 -6.40 -8.02
N GLN A 108 11.80 -7.74 -7.92
CA GLN A 108 12.35 -8.45 -6.77
C GLN A 108 13.88 -8.36 -6.75
N SER A 109 14.40 -7.31 -6.10
CA SER A 109 15.84 -7.11 -5.87
C SER A 109 16.42 -7.97 -4.76
N VAL A 110 15.58 -8.68 -4.01
CA VAL A 110 15.96 -9.39 -2.79
C VAL A 110 16.41 -10.84 -3.04
N LEU A 111 16.05 -11.45 -4.17
CA LEU A 111 16.57 -12.75 -4.61
C LEU A 111 16.81 -12.76 -6.14
N PRO A 112 18.02 -12.43 -6.61
CA PRO A 112 18.37 -12.62 -8.01
C PRO A 112 18.27 -14.12 -8.39
N GLY A 113 17.49 -14.45 -9.43
CA GLY A 113 17.34 -15.82 -9.92
C GLY A 113 16.23 -16.65 -9.26
N TYR A 114 15.27 -16.02 -8.58
CA TYR A 114 14.12 -16.72 -8.00
C TYR A 114 13.18 -17.30 -9.08
N ASN A 115 13.29 -18.61 -9.31
CA ASN A 115 12.42 -19.38 -10.23
C ASN A 115 11.30 -20.10 -9.48
N TRP A 116 10.58 -19.41 -8.58
CA TRP A 116 9.49 -19.98 -7.77
C TRP A 116 9.90 -21.11 -6.80
N ASP A 117 11.19 -21.47 -6.75
CA ASP A 117 11.76 -22.43 -5.81
C ASP A 117 13.01 -21.83 -5.15
N VAL A 118 12.94 -21.63 -3.82
CA VAL A 118 14.08 -21.17 -3.00
C VAL A 118 15.05 -22.30 -2.66
N ARG A 119 14.60 -23.57 -2.74
CA ARG A 119 15.40 -24.74 -2.35
C ARG A 119 16.74 -24.87 -3.06
N PRO A 120 16.90 -24.59 -4.37
CA PRO A 120 18.21 -24.68 -5.01
C PRO A 120 19.18 -23.59 -4.52
N VAL A 121 18.70 -22.38 -4.22
CA VAL A 121 19.53 -21.27 -3.73
C VAL A 121 19.94 -21.52 -2.27
N CYS A 122 19.01 -21.96 -1.41
CA CYS A 122 19.32 -22.30 -0.03
C CYS A 122 20.29 -23.49 0.08
N ARG A 123 20.22 -24.46 -0.83
CA ARG A 123 21.19 -25.57 -0.89
C ARG A 123 22.59 -25.14 -1.34
N ALA A 124 22.71 -24.01 -2.02
CA ALA A 124 24.00 -23.51 -2.48
C ALA A 124 24.81 -22.81 -1.39
N HIS A 125 24.18 -22.35 -0.29
CA HIS A 125 24.83 -21.59 0.80
C HIS A 125 24.48 -22.21 2.17
N PRO A 126 25.00 -23.40 2.50
CA PRO A 126 24.70 -24.09 3.75
C PRO A 126 25.25 -23.36 4.99
N GLU A 127 26.33 -22.57 4.86
CA GLU A 127 26.94 -21.84 5.98
C GLU A 127 26.00 -20.84 6.71
N ILE A 128 24.92 -20.38 6.07
CA ILE A 128 24.00 -19.39 6.67
C ILE A 128 22.99 -20.06 7.63
N PHE A 129 22.73 -21.36 7.48
CA PHE A 129 21.72 -22.07 8.29
C PHE A 129 22.27 -22.61 9.62
N GLU A 130 23.58 -22.78 9.77
CA GLU A 130 24.18 -23.35 10.98
C GLU A 130 24.18 -22.36 12.17
N GLU A 131 24.05 -21.05 11.92
CA GLU A 131 23.99 -20.01 12.98
C GLU A 131 22.57 -19.69 13.50
N THR A 132 21.50 -20.23 12.88
CA THR A 132 20.10 -19.91 13.26
C THR A 132 19.43 -20.97 14.14
N GLU A 133 20.17 -22.01 14.55
CA GLU A 133 19.72 -23.07 15.46
C GLU A 133 20.16 -22.87 16.92
N ILE A 134 20.35 -21.62 17.37
CA ILE A 134 20.63 -21.25 18.78
C ILE A 134 19.53 -20.35 19.33
#